data_AF-A0A4Y2SZN6-F1
#
_entry.id   AF-A0A4Y2SZN6-F1
#
_cell.length_a   1.000
_cell.length_b   1.000
_cell.length_c   1.000
_cell.angle_alpha   90.00
_cell.angle_beta   90.00
_cell.angle_gamma   90.00
#
_symmetry.space_group_name_H-M   'P 1'
#
loop_
_entity.id
_entity.type
_entity.pdbx_description
1 polymer ?
#
loop_
_entity_poly.entity_id
_entity_poly.type
_entity_poly.pdbx_seq_one_letter_code
_entity_poly.pdbx_strand_id
1 'polypeptide(L)'
;MNKKNSARHSVTTLEHPPYSPDLAPADFYLFPRLKMKLKGHRFGDSDEVIENATKQLKELSKNGFLECFEQLYERWKKCVDAGGKYFEGQ
;
A
#
# COMPACT_ATOMS: atom_id res chain seq x y z
N MET A 1 11.17 -7.63 4.12
CA MET A 1 11.23 -8.93 3.38
C MET A 1 12.65 -9.49 3.43
N ASN A 2 12.79 -10.80 3.66
CA ASN A 2 14.10 -11.47 3.69
C ASN A 2 14.60 -11.73 2.25
N LYS A 3 15.66 -11.04 1.82
CA LYS A 3 16.27 -11.14 0.47
C LYS A 3 16.56 -12.58 0.02
N LYS A 4 16.77 -13.50 0.98
CA LYS A 4 17.12 -14.91 0.71
C LYS A 4 15.99 -15.73 0.04
N ASN A 5 14.72 -15.34 0.19
CA ASN A 5 13.60 -16.12 -0.35
C ASN A 5 13.21 -15.74 -1.78
N SER A 6 13.37 -14.47 -2.19
CA SER A 6 13.01 -14.01 -3.54
C SER A 6 13.89 -14.59 -4.65
N ALA A 7 15.16 -14.88 -4.35
CA ALA A 7 16.10 -15.48 -5.30
C ALA A 7 15.65 -16.86 -5.82
N ARG A 8 14.82 -17.57 -5.04
CA ARG A 8 14.27 -18.88 -5.43
C ARG A 8 13.17 -18.79 -6.49
N HIS A 9 12.55 -17.63 -6.66
CA HIS A 9 11.40 -17.43 -7.55
C HIS A 9 11.67 -16.42 -8.68
N SER A 10 12.94 -16.03 -8.89
CA SER A 10 13.35 -15.04 -9.91
C SER A 10 12.57 -13.72 -9.84
N VAL A 11 12.24 -13.25 -8.63
CA VAL A 11 11.51 -11.99 -8.43
C VAL A 11 12.49 -10.83 -8.30
N THR A 12 12.44 -9.89 -9.24
CA THR A 12 13.16 -8.62 -9.15
C THR A 12 12.62 -7.81 -7.96
N THR A 13 13.50 -7.45 -7.04
CA THR A 13 13.14 -6.65 -5.86
C THR A 13 13.47 -5.19 -6.14
N LEU A 14 12.49 -4.30 -5.97
CA LEU A 14 12.72 -2.85 -5.99
C LEU A 14 13.39 -2.43 -4.67
N GLU A 15 14.34 -1.52 -4.75
CA GLU A 15 14.92 -0.90 -3.56
C GLU A 15 13.86 -0.04 -2.87
N HIS A 16 13.74 -0.19 -1.56
CA HIS A 16 12.80 0.55 -0.74
C HIS A 16 13.55 1.18 0.44
N PRO A 17 13.55 2.52 0.58
CA PRO A 17 14.24 3.18 1.67
C PRO A 17 13.60 2.84 3.03
N PRO A 18 14.41 2.77 4.11
CA PRO A 18 13.87 2.60 5.46
C PRO A 18 12.90 3.72 5.85
N TYR A 19 11.85 3.38 6.59
CA TYR A 19 10.87 4.34 7.14
C TYR A 19 10.13 5.17 6.09
N SER A 20 9.90 4.65 4.88
CA SER A 20 9.19 5.38 3.81
C SER A 20 7.81 4.81 3.49
N PRO A 21 6.84 4.85 4.42
CA PRO A 21 5.47 4.39 4.15
C PRO A 21 4.78 5.23 3.06
N ASP A 22 5.18 6.49 2.90
CA ASP A 22 4.77 7.39 1.82
C ASP A 22 5.16 6.89 0.42
N LEU A 23 6.09 5.94 0.34
CA LEU A 23 6.53 5.27 -0.90
C LEU A 23 6.08 3.81 -1.00
N ALA A 24 5.31 3.31 -0.03
CA ALA A 24 4.81 1.94 -0.01
C ALA A 24 3.31 1.90 -0.42
N PRO A 25 2.96 1.30 -1.56
CA PRO A 25 1.57 1.22 -2.04
C PRO A 25 0.58 0.63 -1.02
N ALA A 26 1.02 -0.30 -0.17
CA ALA A 26 0.20 -0.85 0.89
C ALA A 26 -0.21 0.23 1.91
N ASP A 27 0.74 1.09 2.30
CA ASP A 27 0.57 2.09 3.35
C ASP A 27 -0.16 3.34 2.86
N PHE A 28 0.20 3.87 1.69
CA PHE A 28 -0.42 5.11 1.20
C PHE A 28 -1.71 4.91 0.41
N TYR A 29 -1.96 3.71 -0.16
CA TYR A 29 -3.12 3.45 -1.01
C TYR A 29 -4.06 2.40 -0.44
N LEU A 30 -3.55 1.19 -0.14
CA LEU A 30 -4.40 0.04 0.20
C LEU A 30 -5.06 0.18 1.58
N PHE A 31 -4.25 0.35 2.63
CA PHE A 31 -4.76 0.41 3.99
C PHE A 31 -5.68 1.61 4.25
N PRO A 32 -5.44 2.82 3.72
CA PRO A 32 -6.39 3.93 3.87
C PRO A 32 -7.77 3.59 3.30
N ARG A 33 -7.82 3.01 2.09
CA ARG A 33 -9.09 2.60 1.45
C ARG A 33 -9.80 1.52 2.26
N LEU A 34 -9.07 0.52 2.73
CA LEU A 34 -9.62 -0.54 3.57
C LEU A 34 -10.14 0.01 4.91
N LYS A 35 -9.34 0.81 5.61
CA LYS A 35 -9.72 1.44 6.87
C LYS A 35 -10.96 2.29 6.72
N MET A 36 -11.09 3.05 5.63
CA MET A 36 -12.29 3.86 5.35
C MET A 36 -13.55 3.02 5.23
N LYS A 37 -13.48 1.82 4.66
CA LYS A 37 -14.62 0.91 4.52
C LYS A 37 -14.98 0.21 5.82
N LEU A 38 -13.98 -0.14 6.63
CA LEU A 38 -14.18 -0.81 7.92
C LEU A 38 -14.52 0.16 9.05
N LYS A 39 -14.27 1.46 8.88
CA LYS A 39 -14.51 2.48 9.90
C LYS A 39 -15.96 2.45 10.38
N GLY A 40 -16.14 2.54 11.70
CA GLY A 40 -17.46 2.61 12.33
C GLY A 40 -18.18 1.26 12.48
N HIS A 41 -17.64 0.17 11.94
CA HIS A 41 -18.21 -1.16 12.09
C HIS A 41 -17.62 -1.87 13.31
N ARG A 42 -18.48 -2.53 14.09
CA ARG A 42 -18.09 -3.47 15.14
C ARG A 42 -18.38 -4.86 14.63
N PHE A 43 -17.35 -5.70 14.66
CA PHE A 43 -17.43 -7.09 14.24
C PHE A 43 -17.57 -7.97 15.48
N GLY A 44 -18.36 -9.04 15.38
CA GLY A 44 -18.59 -9.99 16.47
C GLY A 44 -17.38 -10.88 16.74
N ASP A 45 -16.62 -11.21 15.70
CA ASP A 45 -15.43 -12.07 15.77
C ASP A 45 -14.42 -11.75 14.64
N SER A 46 -13.33 -12.52 14.59
CA SER A 46 -12.29 -12.36 13.57
C SER A 46 -12.72 -12.80 12.18
N ASP A 47 -13.62 -13.79 12.07
CA ASP A 47 -14.02 -14.36 10.79
C ASP A 47 -14.85 -13.33 10.00
N GLU A 48 -15.71 -12.60 10.70
CA GLU A 48 -16.48 -11.48 10.13
C GLU A 48 -15.56 -10.35 9.62
N VAL A 49 -14.49 -10.03 10.36
CA VAL A 49 -13.48 -9.05 9.92
C VAL A 49 -12.76 -9.53 8.67
N ILE A 50 -12.35 -10.80 8.63
CA ILE A 50 -11.63 -11.39 7.51
C ILE A 50 -12.53 -11.40 6.27
N GLU A 51 -13.79 -11.82 6.40
CA GLU A 51 -14.74 -11.85 5.30
C GLU A 51 -14.97 -10.45 4.72
N ASN A 52 -15.24 -9.46 5.59
CA ASN A 52 -15.49 -8.09 5.16
C ASN A 52 -14.25 -7.48 4.48
N ALA A 53 -13.07 -7.60 5.10
CA ALA A 53 -11.83 -7.12 4.52
C ALA A 53 -11.53 -7.77 3.17
N THR A 54 -11.75 -9.09 3.05
CA THR A 54 -11.59 -9.83 1.79
C THR A 54 -12.54 -9.32 0.72
N LYS A 55 -13.81 -9.06 1.07
CA LYS A 55 -14.79 -8.48 0.15
C LYS A 55 -14.34 -7.11 -0.35
N GLN A 56 -13.94 -6.21 0.55
CA GLN A 56 -13.48 -4.87 0.18
C GLN A 56 -12.23 -4.91 -0.71
N LEU A 57 -11.30 -5.83 -0.45
CA LEU A 57 -10.11 -6.01 -1.28
C LEU A 57 -10.45 -6.53 -2.69
N LYS A 58 -11.44 -7.43 -2.81
CA LYS A 58 -11.92 -7.94 -4.11
C LYS A 58 -12.64 -6.89 -4.95
N GLU A 59 -13.19 -5.85 -4.33
CA GLU A 59 -13.82 -4.72 -5.03
C GLU A 59 -12.80 -3.78 -5.69
N LEU A 60 -11.50 -3.90 -5.39
CA LEU A 60 -10.46 -3.12 -6.05
C LEU A 60 -10.35 -3.52 -7.52
N SER A 61 -10.69 -2.58 -8.41
CA SER A 61 -10.62 -2.79 -9.84
C SER A 61 -9.19 -2.74 -10.37
N LYS A 62 -8.96 -3.31 -11.56
CA LYS A 62 -7.69 -3.18 -12.29
C LYS A 62 -7.30 -1.70 -12.45
N ASN A 63 -8.27 -0.83 -12.73
CA ASN A 63 -8.03 0.60 -12.88
C ASN A 63 -7.58 1.25 -11.56
N GLY A 64 -8.08 0.78 -10.41
CA GLY A 64 -7.59 1.22 -9.10
C GLY A 64 -6.11 0.88 -8.90
N PHE A 65 -5.68 -0.31 -9.30
CA PHE A 65 -4.26 -0.66 -9.24
C PHE A 65 -3.41 0.20 -10.19
N LEU A 66 -3.88 0.51 -11.40
CA LEU A 66 -3.18 1.42 -12.32
C LEU A 66 -3.00 2.81 -11.71
N GLU A 67 -4.08 3.37 -11.15
CA GLU A 67 -4.05 4.65 -10.42
C GLU A 67 -3.03 4.63 -9.26
N CYS A 68 -2.95 3.52 -8.53
CA CYS A 68 -1.97 3.34 -7.45
C CYS A 68 -0.52 3.41 -7.95
N PHE A 69 -0.21 2.81 -9.10
CA PHE A 69 1.13 2.86 -9.69
C PHE A 69 1.47 4.26 -10.24
N GLU A 70 0.50 4.97 -10.82
CA GLU A 70 0.67 6.36 -11.22
C GLU A 70 0.97 7.25 -10.00
N GLN A 71 0.23 7.06 -8.90
CA GLN A 71 0.50 7.77 -7.64
C GLN A 71 1.87 7.43 -7.06
N LEU A 72 2.32 6.17 -7.16
CA LEU A 72 3.66 5.77 -6.73
C LEU A 72 4.74 6.54 -7.49
N TYR A 73 4.59 6.69 -8.81
CA TYR A 73 5.52 7.45 -9.64
C TYR A 73 5.58 8.93 -9.25
N GLU A 74 4.43 9.56 -9.03
CA GLU A 74 4.38 10.96 -8.58
C GLU A 74 4.95 11.14 -7.16
N ARG A 75 4.74 10.17 -6.27
CA ARG A 75 5.34 10.16 -4.92
C ARG A 75 6.86 10.04 -4.96
N TRP A 76 7.41 9.24 -5.88
CA TRP A 76 8.85 9.18 -6.09
C TRP A 76 9.42 10.52 -6.54
N LYS A 77 8.77 11.21 -7.47
CA LYS A 77 9.19 12.58 -7.86
C LYS A 77 9.19 13.53 -6.67
N LYS A 78 8.12 13.55 -5.89
CA LYS A 78 8.03 14.39 -4.67
C LYS A 78 9.13 14.08 -3.67
N CYS A 79 9.47 12.81 -3.48
CA CYS A 79 10.60 12.41 -2.62
C CYS A 79 11.93 12.99 -3.12
N VAL A 80 12.18 12.93 -4.44
CA VAL A 80 13.38 13.51 -5.06
C VAL A 80 13.39 15.03 -4.88
N ASP A 81 12.27 15.71 -5.18
CA ASP A 81 12.15 17.16 -5.05
C ASP A 81 12.31 17.63 -3.59
N ALA A 82 11.86 16.82 -2.63
CA ALA A 82 12.02 17.07 -1.20
C ALA A 82 13.43 16.71 -0.68
N GLY A 83 14.34 16.23 -1.53
CA GLY A 83 15.68 15.79 -1.13
C GLY A 83 15.65 14.61 -0.15
N GLY A 84 14.70 13.69 -0.30
CA GLY A 84 14.52 12.52 0.55
C GLY A 84 13.77 12.78 1.86
N LYS A 85 13.25 14.00 2.09
CA LYS A 85 12.40 14.31 3.24
C LYS A 85 10.96 13.86 2.99
N TYR A 86 10.21 13.64 4.07
CA TYR A 86 8.77 13.42 4.00
C TYR A 86 8.06 14.62 3.35
N PHE A 87 7.08 14.32 2.50
CA PHE A 87 6.31 15.31 1.74
C PHE A 87 4.80 15.27 2.02
N GLU A 88 4.34 14.38 2.90
CA GLU A 88 2.92 14.36 3.33
C GLU A 88 2.72 15.35 4.49
N GLY A 89 2.02 16.46 4.23
CA GLY A 89 1.72 17.49 5.24
C GLY A 89 2.34 18.87 5.00
N GLN A 90 2.94 19.10 3.83
CA GLN A 90 3.34 20.45 3.35
C GLN A 90 2.19 21.19 2.67
#